data_AF-A0ABC8T5Q3-F1
#
_entry.id   AF-A0ABC8T5Q3-F1
#
_cell.length_a   1.000
_cell.length_b   1.000
_cell.length_c   1.000
_cell.angle_alpha   90.00
_cell.angle_beta   90.00
_cell.angle_gamma   90.00
#
_symmetry.space_group_name_H-M   'P 1'
#
loop_
_entity.id
_entity.type
_entity.pdbx_description
1 polymer ?
#
loop_
_entity_poly.entity_id
_entity_poly.type
_entity_poly.pdbx_seq_one_letter_code
_entity_poly.pdbx_strand_id
1 'polypeptide(L)'
;MAVVMKQLDRTEEAIEAIKSFRGLCPKQAQESLDNLLIDLYKKCGKVDEEIKLLKQKLRLIYQGEVFNGKLTKIARSRGKKFQVSIKQETARILGNLGWAYIQKANFLAAEVVYRKAQMIYPDANKACNLGLCLMKQARHEEARSVLEQVLQGKLPGAGDIKSRNRAEDLWRELGSWEPPPLSSNPPSLGLEDDDFADGLERLINEWAPNRSGRLPIFEEISRFRDQLDC
;
A
#
# COMPACT_ATOMS: atom_id res chain seq x y z
N MET A 1 8.44 -30.08 9.31
CA MET A 1 9.77 -29.52 9.66
C MET A 1 9.78 -27.99 9.62
N ALA A 2 9.66 -27.32 8.47
CA ALA A 2 9.70 -25.85 8.41
C ALA A 2 8.58 -25.11 9.17
N VAL A 3 7.37 -25.69 9.28
CA VAL A 3 6.29 -25.15 10.15
C VAL A 3 6.68 -25.21 11.63
N VAL A 4 7.35 -26.28 12.06
CA VAL A 4 7.82 -26.46 13.44
C VAL A 4 9.00 -25.52 13.71
N MET A 5 9.93 -25.37 12.77
CA MET A 5 11.04 -24.42 12.87
C MET A 5 10.57 -22.97 12.95
N LYS A 6 9.48 -22.62 12.23
CA LYS A 6 8.81 -21.31 12.37
C LYS A 6 8.30 -21.06 13.79
N GLN A 7 7.80 -22.10 14.47
CA GLN A 7 7.31 -22.01 15.85
C GLN A 7 8.45 -21.94 16.88
N LEU A 8 9.59 -22.56 16.58
CA LEU A 8 10.78 -22.58 17.42
C LEU A 8 11.75 -21.41 17.18
N ASP A 9 11.32 -20.39 16.45
CA ASP A 9 12.12 -19.21 16.07
C ASP A 9 13.42 -19.50 15.31
N ARG A 10 13.51 -20.67 14.67
CA ARG A 10 14.63 -21.07 13.79
C ARG A 10 14.27 -20.81 12.34
N THR A 11 13.82 -19.59 12.06
CA THR A 11 13.26 -19.21 10.77
C THR A 11 14.28 -19.13 9.66
N GLU A 12 15.50 -18.72 9.97
CA GLU A 12 16.63 -18.57 9.07
C GLU A 12 17.07 -19.93 8.54
N GLU A 13 17.25 -20.91 9.43
CA GLU A 13 17.58 -22.29 9.06
C GLU A 13 16.47 -22.91 8.19
N ALA A 14 15.21 -22.63 8.49
CA ALA A 14 14.09 -23.11 7.69
C ALA A 14 14.13 -22.52 6.27
N ILE A 15 14.49 -21.24 6.13
CA ILE A 15 14.68 -20.59 4.82
C ILE A 15 15.80 -21.26 4.05
N GLU A 16 16.96 -21.49 4.69
CA GLU A 16 18.11 -22.12 4.04
C GLU A 16 17.81 -23.55 3.60
N ALA A 17 17.18 -24.34 4.48
CA ALA A 17 16.75 -25.70 4.15
C ALA A 17 15.76 -25.70 2.97
N ILE A 18 14.77 -24.80 2.95
CA ILE A 18 13.86 -24.74 1.81
C ILE A 18 14.61 -24.33 0.54
N LYS A 19 15.50 -23.33 0.60
CA LYS A 19 16.28 -22.88 -0.56
C LYS A 19 17.15 -24.00 -1.14
N SER A 20 17.78 -24.83 -0.30
CA SER A 20 18.66 -25.92 -0.76
C SER A 20 17.89 -27.07 -1.42
N PHE A 21 16.72 -27.44 -0.90
CA PHE A 21 15.93 -28.55 -1.45
C PHE A 21 14.95 -28.15 -2.55
N ARG A 22 14.60 -26.86 -2.67
CA ARG A 22 13.58 -26.37 -3.62
C ARG A 22 13.87 -26.81 -5.06
N GLY A 23 15.13 -26.75 -5.51
CA GLY A 23 15.52 -27.12 -6.88
C GLY A 23 15.35 -28.60 -7.20
N LEU A 24 15.36 -29.46 -6.18
CA LEU A 24 15.21 -30.92 -6.30
C LEU A 24 13.74 -31.35 -6.33
N CYS A 25 12.82 -30.44 -6.04
CA CYS A 25 11.39 -30.72 -5.95
C CYS A 25 10.67 -30.49 -7.30
N PRO A 26 9.62 -31.27 -7.62
CA PRO A 26 8.74 -31.01 -8.76
C PRO A 26 8.13 -29.59 -8.71
N LYS A 27 7.81 -29.00 -9.88
CA LYS A 27 7.21 -27.65 -9.97
C LYS A 27 6.01 -27.46 -9.03
N GLN A 28 5.15 -28.46 -8.88
CA GLN A 28 4.00 -28.42 -7.98
C GLN A 28 4.38 -28.30 -6.49
N ALA A 29 5.44 -29.00 -6.07
CA ALA A 29 5.94 -28.91 -4.70
C ALA A 29 6.65 -27.57 -4.47
N GLN A 30 7.37 -27.05 -5.47
CA GLN A 30 7.99 -25.72 -5.41
C GLN A 30 6.96 -24.62 -5.13
N GLU A 31 5.76 -24.70 -5.69
CA GLU A 31 4.71 -23.71 -5.43
C GLU A 31 4.32 -23.65 -3.94
N SER A 32 4.22 -24.81 -3.29
CA SER A 32 3.92 -24.90 -1.85
C SER A 32 5.08 -24.40 -1.01
N LEU A 33 6.32 -24.73 -1.40
CA LEU A 33 7.54 -24.24 -0.76
C LEU A 33 7.69 -22.72 -0.88
N ASP A 34 7.34 -22.14 -2.03
CA ASP A 34 7.38 -20.69 -2.24
C ASP A 34 6.40 -19.95 -1.31
N ASN A 35 5.19 -20.49 -1.13
CA ASN A 35 4.21 -19.88 -0.22
C ASN A 35 4.74 -19.90 1.22
N LEU A 36 5.40 -20.99 1.62
CA LEU A 36 6.04 -21.07 2.93
C LEU A 36 7.24 -20.13 3.07
N LEU A 37 8.06 -19.98 2.02
CA LEU A 37 9.17 -19.01 1.99
C LEU A 37 8.66 -17.58 2.15
N ILE A 38 7.57 -17.20 1.47
CA ILE A 38 6.95 -15.87 1.63
C ILE A 38 6.56 -15.64 3.10
N ASP A 39 5.92 -16.62 3.74
CA ASP A 39 5.53 -16.52 5.15
C ASP A 39 6.71 -16.43 6.11
N LEU A 40 7.84 -17.09 5.78
CA LEU A 40 9.07 -17.01 6.55
C LEU A 40 9.77 -15.65 6.35
N TYR A 41 9.85 -15.15 5.11
CA TYR A 41 10.42 -13.83 4.82
C TYR A 41 9.67 -12.71 5.52
N LYS A 42 8.33 -12.76 5.55
CA LYS A 42 7.50 -11.82 6.32
C LYS A 42 7.84 -11.85 7.80
N LYS A 43 8.05 -13.04 8.39
CA LYS A 43 8.39 -13.18 9.81
C LYS A 43 9.79 -12.63 10.12
N CYS A 44 10.77 -12.86 9.24
CA CYS A 44 12.16 -12.40 9.41
C CYS A 44 12.40 -10.94 8.95
N GLY A 45 11.39 -10.24 8.44
CA GLY A 45 11.59 -8.91 7.84
C GLY A 45 12.47 -8.92 6.57
N LYS A 46 12.63 -10.07 5.90
CA LYS A 46 13.42 -10.19 4.65
C LYS A 46 12.59 -9.71 3.44
N VAL A 47 12.18 -8.45 3.47
CA VAL A 47 11.20 -7.87 2.53
C VAL A 47 11.72 -7.89 1.09
N ASP A 48 13.02 -7.69 0.86
CA ASP A 48 13.59 -7.72 -0.50
C ASP A 48 13.53 -9.11 -1.14
N GLU A 49 13.81 -10.16 -0.37
CA GLU A 49 13.67 -11.55 -0.83
C GLU A 49 12.21 -11.92 -1.08
N GLU A 50 11.29 -11.41 -0.24
CA GLU A 50 9.85 -11.54 -0.43
C GLU A 50 9.43 -10.90 -1.78
N ILE A 51 9.82 -9.65 -2.03
CA ILE A 51 9.50 -8.93 -3.27
C ILE A 51 10.05 -9.68 -4.49
N LYS A 52 11.30 -10.16 -4.42
CA LYS A 52 11.93 -10.91 -5.52
C LYS A 52 11.14 -12.18 -5.85
N LEU A 53 10.77 -12.96 -4.83
CA LEU A 53 10.01 -14.18 -5.01
C LEU A 53 8.59 -13.90 -5.54
N LEU A 54 7.90 -12.89 -5.01
CA LEU A 54 6.56 -12.49 -5.49
C LEU A 54 6.58 -12.06 -6.95
N LYS A 55 7.58 -11.26 -7.36
CA LYS A 55 7.77 -10.85 -8.77
C LYS A 55 8.04 -12.06 -9.68
N GLN A 56 8.86 -13.00 -9.24
CA GLN A 56 9.11 -14.24 -9.97
C GLN A 56 7.81 -15.04 -10.17
N LYS A 57 6.99 -15.18 -9.12
CA LYS A 57 5.71 -15.89 -9.25
C LYS A 57 4.75 -15.19 -10.22
N LEU A 58 4.67 -13.86 -10.20
CA LEU A 58 3.87 -13.11 -11.18
C LEU A 58 4.36 -13.34 -12.61
N ARG A 59 5.68 -13.39 -12.82
CA ARG A 59 6.27 -13.70 -14.14
C ARG A 59 5.86 -15.08 -14.63
N LEU A 60 5.91 -16.10 -13.76
CA LEU A 60 5.48 -17.45 -14.09
C LEU A 60 4.00 -17.51 -14.46
N ILE A 61 3.14 -16.75 -13.77
CA ILE A 61 1.72 -16.65 -14.13
C ILE A 61 1.57 -16.05 -15.53
N TYR A 62 2.28 -14.95 -15.82
CA TYR A 62 2.23 -14.30 -17.13
C TYR A 62 2.72 -15.22 -18.26
N GLN A 63 3.71 -16.05 -18.00
CA GLN A 63 4.25 -17.06 -18.93
C GLN A 63 3.33 -18.29 -19.08
N GLY A 64 2.25 -18.40 -18.31
CA GLY A 64 1.35 -19.56 -18.35
C GLY A 64 1.92 -20.83 -17.71
N GLU A 65 3.01 -20.72 -16.93
CA GLU A 65 3.68 -21.87 -16.31
C GLU A 65 3.03 -22.35 -15.01
N VAL A 66 1.97 -21.67 -14.57
CA VAL A 66 1.29 -21.94 -13.31
C VAL A 66 0.08 -22.86 -13.53
N PHE A 67 -0.29 -23.63 -12.51
CA PHE A 67 -1.42 -24.59 -12.55
C PHE A 67 -1.33 -25.65 -13.66
N ASN A 68 -0.12 -26.02 -14.10
CA ASN A 68 0.11 -26.95 -15.20
C ASN A 68 -0.62 -26.52 -16.50
N GLY A 69 -0.67 -25.21 -16.76
CA GLY A 69 -1.34 -24.63 -17.93
C GLY A 69 -2.87 -24.51 -17.81
N LYS A 70 -3.47 -24.88 -16.68
CA LYS A 70 -4.92 -24.76 -16.46
C LYS A 70 -5.29 -23.39 -15.90
N LEU A 71 -6.51 -22.92 -16.19
CA LEU A 71 -7.03 -21.65 -15.65
C LEU A 71 -7.37 -21.72 -14.16
N THR A 72 -7.52 -22.92 -13.61
CA THR A 72 -7.87 -23.15 -12.21
C THR A 72 -7.08 -24.31 -11.62
N LYS A 73 -6.84 -24.27 -10.30
CA LYS A 73 -6.34 -25.40 -9.51
C LYS A 73 -7.33 -25.74 -8.40
N ILE A 74 -7.27 -26.98 -7.93
CA ILE A 74 -7.99 -27.40 -6.72
C ILE A 74 -7.09 -27.12 -5.51
N ALA A 75 -7.55 -26.28 -4.61
CA ALA A 75 -6.94 -26.04 -3.32
C ALA A 75 -7.74 -26.77 -2.22
N ARG A 76 -7.09 -27.04 -1.08
CA ARG A 76 -7.74 -27.57 0.11
C ARG A 76 -7.54 -26.62 1.28
N SER A 77 -8.61 -26.36 2.01
CA SER A 77 -8.58 -25.62 3.27
C SER A 77 -9.57 -26.26 4.22
N ARG A 78 -9.12 -26.56 5.46
CA ARG A 78 -9.93 -27.21 6.50
C ARG A 78 -10.68 -28.47 6.01
N GLY A 79 -9.98 -29.31 5.22
CA GLY A 79 -10.55 -30.54 4.64
C GLY A 79 -11.46 -30.34 3.43
N LYS A 80 -11.90 -29.11 3.13
CA LYS A 80 -12.77 -28.81 1.98
C LYS A 80 -11.95 -28.49 0.73
N LYS A 81 -12.35 -29.06 -0.41
CA LYS A 81 -11.80 -28.75 -1.73
C LYS A 81 -12.53 -27.55 -2.33
N PHE A 82 -11.78 -26.61 -2.89
CA PHE A 82 -12.33 -25.48 -3.63
C PHE A 82 -11.44 -25.15 -4.82
N GLN A 83 -12.00 -24.48 -5.82
CA GLN A 83 -11.25 -24.07 -7.01
C GLN A 83 -10.69 -22.67 -6.81
N VAL A 84 -9.43 -22.49 -7.23
CA VAL A 84 -8.75 -21.18 -7.26
C VAL A 84 -8.42 -20.87 -8.71
N SER A 85 -8.89 -19.74 -9.20
CA SER A 85 -8.59 -19.27 -10.56
C SER A 85 -7.26 -18.52 -10.64
N ILE A 86 -6.68 -18.45 -11.84
CA ILE A 86 -5.48 -17.63 -12.09
C ILE A 86 -5.75 -16.17 -11.71
N LYS A 87 -6.95 -15.64 -11.96
CA LYS A 87 -7.33 -14.27 -11.57
C LYS A 87 -7.23 -14.06 -10.05
N GLN A 88 -7.82 -14.98 -9.27
CA GLN A 88 -7.76 -14.94 -7.81
C GLN A 88 -6.32 -15.05 -7.30
N GLU A 89 -5.54 -15.97 -7.86
CA GLU A 89 -4.13 -16.15 -7.46
C GLU A 89 -3.28 -14.93 -7.82
N THR A 90 -3.48 -14.34 -9.00
CA THR A 90 -2.79 -13.13 -9.44
C THR A 90 -3.09 -11.98 -8.48
N ALA A 91 -4.36 -11.74 -8.16
CA ALA A 91 -4.76 -10.70 -7.23
C ALA A 91 -4.22 -10.92 -5.80
N ARG A 92 -4.12 -12.19 -5.36
CA ARG A 92 -3.49 -12.56 -4.08
C ARG A 92 -2.01 -12.22 -4.05
N ILE A 93 -1.27 -12.58 -5.11
CA ILE A 93 0.18 -12.31 -5.20
C ILE A 93 0.43 -10.80 -5.30
N LEU A 94 -0.36 -10.06 -6.08
CA LEU A 94 -0.30 -8.61 -6.13
C LEU A 94 -0.58 -8.00 -4.74
N GLY A 95 -1.62 -8.46 -4.03
CA GLY A 95 -1.90 -7.97 -2.68
C GLY A 95 -0.74 -8.18 -1.69
N ASN A 96 -0.07 -9.33 -1.77
CA ASN A 96 1.14 -9.57 -0.98
C ASN A 96 2.31 -8.67 -1.39
N LEU A 97 2.50 -8.44 -2.69
CA LEU A 97 3.55 -7.56 -3.21
C LEU A 97 3.32 -6.10 -2.80
N GLY A 98 2.07 -5.64 -2.83
CA GLY A 98 1.68 -4.33 -2.32
C GLY A 98 2.03 -4.18 -0.84
N TRP A 99 1.73 -5.20 -0.02
CA TRP A 99 2.09 -5.18 1.41
C TRP A 99 3.60 -5.13 1.64
N ALA A 100 4.37 -5.90 0.86
CA ALA A 100 5.82 -5.85 0.92
C ALA A 100 6.37 -4.45 0.55
N TYR A 101 5.76 -3.76 -0.42
CA TYR A 101 6.13 -2.38 -0.73
C TYR A 101 5.74 -1.38 0.37
N ILE A 102 4.59 -1.56 1.03
CA ILE A 102 4.22 -0.77 2.22
C ILE A 102 5.29 -0.93 3.32
N GLN A 103 5.77 -2.15 3.57
CA GLN A 103 6.83 -2.40 4.56
C GLN A 103 8.15 -1.68 4.20
N LYS A 104 8.43 -1.46 2.91
CA LYS A 104 9.56 -0.64 2.45
C LYS A 104 9.27 0.86 2.39
N ALA A 105 8.12 1.31 2.89
CA ALA A 105 7.61 2.67 2.76
C ALA A 105 7.49 3.18 1.30
N ASN A 106 7.46 2.27 0.32
CA ASN A 106 7.28 2.61 -1.08
C ASN A 106 5.78 2.61 -1.44
N PHE A 107 5.09 3.64 -0.99
CA PHE A 107 3.63 3.75 -1.14
C PHE A 107 3.18 3.93 -2.59
N LEU A 108 4.02 4.54 -3.43
CA LEU A 108 3.75 4.68 -4.87
C LEU A 108 3.70 3.30 -5.57
N ALA A 109 4.71 2.47 -5.36
CA ALA A 109 4.73 1.13 -5.93
C ALA A 109 3.62 0.25 -5.35
N ALA A 110 3.33 0.38 -4.05
CA ALA A 110 2.24 -0.32 -3.39
C ALA A 110 0.88 0.04 -4.00
N GLU A 111 0.60 1.34 -4.21
CA GLU A 111 -0.65 1.81 -4.81
C GLU A 111 -0.87 1.20 -6.19
N VAL A 112 0.13 1.26 -7.08
CA VAL A 112 0.01 0.71 -8.45
C VAL A 112 -0.38 -0.76 -8.40
N VAL A 113 0.27 -1.53 -7.52
CA VAL A 113 0.02 -2.96 -7.37
C VAL A 113 -1.36 -3.22 -6.76
N TYR A 114 -1.77 -2.47 -5.74
CA TYR A 114 -3.10 -2.63 -5.13
C TYR A 114 -4.23 -2.22 -6.06
N ARG A 115 -4.10 -1.13 -6.83
CA ARG A 115 -5.08 -0.76 -7.87
C ARG A 115 -5.21 -1.88 -8.89
N LYS A 116 -4.10 -2.45 -9.36
CA LYS A 116 -4.14 -3.59 -10.29
C LYS A 116 -4.79 -4.82 -9.66
N ALA A 117 -4.51 -5.11 -8.39
CA ALA A 117 -5.13 -6.23 -7.68
C ALA A 117 -6.65 -6.04 -7.56
N GLN A 118 -7.10 -4.82 -7.21
CA GLN A 118 -8.50 -4.45 -7.09
C GLN A 118 -9.24 -4.55 -8.43
N MET A 119 -8.60 -4.17 -9.55
CA MET A 119 -9.16 -4.32 -10.90
C MET A 119 -9.37 -5.79 -11.30
N ILE A 120 -8.50 -6.70 -10.87
CA ILE A 120 -8.58 -8.12 -11.24
C ILE A 120 -9.59 -8.86 -10.35
N TYR A 121 -9.52 -8.63 -9.04
CA TYR A 121 -10.38 -9.26 -8.06
C TYR A 121 -10.65 -8.30 -6.89
N PRO A 122 -11.75 -7.54 -6.94
CA PRO A 122 -12.11 -6.59 -5.90
C PRO A 122 -12.30 -7.27 -4.54
N ASP A 123 -11.75 -6.66 -3.50
CA ASP A 123 -11.80 -7.19 -2.13
C ASP A 123 -11.63 -6.04 -1.11
N ALA A 124 -12.35 -6.11 0.00
CA ALA A 124 -12.34 -5.09 1.03
C ALA A 124 -10.95 -4.90 1.66
N ASN A 125 -10.23 -5.99 1.94
CA ASN A 125 -8.89 -5.91 2.54
C ASN A 125 -7.89 -5.22 1.60
N LYS A 126 -7.94 -5.50 0.29
CA LYS A 126 -7.12 -4.78 -0.70
C LYS A 126 -7.48 -3.29 -0.76
N ALA A 127 -8.76 -2.95 -0.71
CA ALA A 127 -9.21 -1.56 -0.67
C ALA A 127 -8.73 -0.83 0.60
N CYS A 128 -8.79 -1.45 1.77
CA CYS A 128 -8.23 -0.85 2.99
C CYS A 128 -6.72 -0.58 2.87
N ASN A 129 -5.96 -1.52 2.30
CA ASN A 129 -4.53 -1.33 2.08
C ASN A 129 -4.23 -0.25 1.02
N LEU A 130 -5.08 -0.13 -0.02
CA LEU A 130 -5.01 0.98 -0.98
C LEU A 130 -5.28 2.32 -0.29
N GLY A 131 -6.31 2.40 0.56
CA GLY A 131 -6.61 3.57 1.38
C GLY A 131 -5.42 3.99 2.24
N LEU A 132 -4.77 3.03 2.92
CA LEU A 132 -3.53 3.28 3.67
C LEU A 132 -2.40 3.85 2.78
N CYS A 133 -2.21 3.32 1.57
CA CYS A 133 -1.21 3.85 0.64
C CYS A 133 -1.50 5.29 0.23
N LEU A 134 -2.77 5.63 0.02
CA LEU A 134 -3.20 6.99 -0.36
C LEU A 134 -3.04 7.97 0.82
N MET A 135 -3.40 7.54 2.04
CA MET A 135 -3.18 8.32 3.27
C MET A 135 -1.71 8.67 3.48
N LYS A 136 -0.81 7.70 3.30
CA LYS A 136 0.63 7.92 3.44
C LYS A 136 1.23 8.81 2.35
N GLN A 137 0.49 9.05 1.27
CA GLN A 137 0.82 10.01 0.22
C GLN A 137 0.06 11.35 0.36
N ALA A 138 -0.60 11.60 1.50
CA ALA A 138 -1.43 12.79 1.76
C ALA A 138 -2.62 12.97 0.78
N ARG A 139 -3.02 11.90 0.06
CA ARG A 139 -4.18 11.90 -0.84
C ARG A 139 -5.44 11.50 -0.09
N HIS A 140 -5.83 12.32 0.87
CA HIS A 140 -6.88 12.03 1.86
C HIS A 140 -8.27 11.85 1.24
N GLU A 141 -8.64 12.66 0.24
CA GLU A 141 -9.94 12.55 -0.43
C GLU A 141 -10.13 11.21 -1.15
N GLU A 142 -9.11 10.77 -1.89
CA GLU A 142 -9.15 9.47 -2.56
C GLU A 142 -9.17 8.33 -1.55
N ALA A 143 -8.43 8.45 -0.44
CA ALA A 143 -8.45 7.47 0.63
C ALA A 143 -9.85 7.36 1.26
N ARG A 144 -10.54 8.48 1.54
CA ARG A 144 -11.93 8.49 2.01
C ARG A 144 -12.83 7.76 1.04
N SER A 145 -12.80 8.12 -0.25
CA SER A 145 -13.67 7.49 -1.26
C SER A 145 -13.49 5.96 -1.31
N VAL A 146 -12.26 5.46 -1.18
CA VAL A 146 -11.98 4.02 -1.17
C VAL A 146 -12.49 3.34 0.11
N LEU A 147 -12.24 3.94 1.28
CA LEU A 147 -12.67 3.38 2.57
C LEU A 147 -14.18 3.40 2.73
N GLU A 148 -14.85 4.42 2.19
CA GLU A 148 -16.31 4.55 2.22
C GLU A 148 -16.97 3.37 1.49
N GLN A 149 -16.41 2.95 0.35
CA GLN A 149 -16.90 1.77 -0.39
C GLN A 149 -16.81 0.49 0.46
N VAL A 150 -15.79 0.36 1.32
CA VAL A 150 -15.68 -0.77 2.25
C VAL A 150 -16.75 -0.66 3.34
N LEU A 151 -16.91 0.51 3.96
CA LEU A 151 -17.86 0.72 5.06
C LEU A 151 -19.33 0.55 4.63
N GLN A 152 -19.65 0.96 3.40
CA GLN A 152 -20.95 0.78 2.75
C GLN A 152 -21.20 -0.65 2.27
N GLY A 153 -20.24 -1.57 2.41
CA GLY A 153 -20.40 -2.96 2.01
C GLY A 153 -20.40 -3.20 0.51
N LYS A 154 -19.93 -2.23 -0.30
CA LYS A 154 -19.94 -2.32 -1.77
C LYS A 154 -18.92 -3.33 -2.32
N LEU A 155 -17.94 -3.72 -1.50
CA LEU A 155 -16.86 -4.62 -1.91
C LEU A 155 -17.02 -6.03 -1.30
N PRO A 156 -16.68 -7.09 -2.07
CA PRO A 156 -16.61 -8.44 -1.52
C PRO A 156 -15.70 -8.50 -0.29
N GLY A 157 -16.13 -9.22 0.75
CA GLY A 157 -15.38 -9.32 2.01
C GLY A 157 -15.58 -8.16 2.99
N ALA A 158 -16.34 -7.13 2.64
CA ALA A 158 -16.63 -6.01 3.53
C ALA A 158 -17.45 -6.38 4.78
N GLY A 159 -18.17 -7.51 4.74
CA GLY A 159 -18.86 -8.06 5.90
C GLY A 159 -17.95 -8.76 6.92
N ASP A 160 -16.66 -8.96 6.60
CA ASP A 160 -15.70 -9.46 7.59
C ASP A 160 -15.39 -8.36 8.60
N ILE A 161 -15.64 -8.65 9.87
CA ILE A 161 -15.42 -7.75 11.02
C ILE A 161 -14.00 -7.17 10.96
N LYS A 162 -13.00 -7.97 10.56
CA LYS A 162 -11.61 -7.49 10.46
C LYS A 162 -11.42 -6.41 9.42
N SER A 163 -12.00 -6.60 8.23
CA SER A 163 -11.88 -5.64 7.12
C SER A 163 -12.64 -4.36 7.43
N ARG A 164 -13.82 -4.49 8.05
CA ARG A 164 -14.63 -3.36 8.49
C ARG A 164 -13.94 -2.55 9.60
N ASN A 165 -13.49 -3.20 10.68
CA ASN A 165 -12.77 -2.53 11.76
C ASN A 165 -11.53 -1.82 11.22
N ARG A 166 -10.78 -2.47 10.33
CA ARG A 166 -9.61 -1.84 9.70
C ARG A 166 -9.98 -0.59 8.89
N ALA A 167 -11.11 -0.61 8.19
CA ALA A 167 -11.60 0.55 7.45
C ALA A 167 -12.03 1.68 8.41
N GLU A 168 -12.71 1.35 9.52
CA GLU A 168 -13.12 2.31 10.55
C GLU A 168 -11.91 2.96 11.26
N ASP A 169 -10.88 2.18 11.56
CA ASP A 169 -9.63 2.68 12.14
C ASP A 169 -8.95 3.67 11.19
N LEU A 170 -8.80 3.30 9.91
CA LEU A 170 -8.22 4.18 8.89
C LEU A 170 -9.08 5.44 8.65
N TRP A 171 -10.41 5.31 8.75
CA TRP A 171 -11.33 6.44 8.64
C TRP A 171 -11.16 7.43 9.80
N ARG A 172 -11.01 6.91 11.03
CA ARG A 172 -10.73 7.75 12.20
C ARG A 172 -9.38 8.43 12.10
N GLU A 173 -8.36 7.69 11.66
CA GLU A 173 -7.04 8.25 11.37
C GLU A 173 -7.12 9.36 10.33
N LEU A 174 -7.98 9.28 9.31
CA LEU A 174 -8.18 10.37 8.34
C LEU A 174 -8.80 11.63 8.97
N GLY A 175 -9.80 11.46 9.85
CA GLY A 175 -10.46 12.57 10.53
C GLY A 175 -9.53 13.39 11.42
N SER A 176 -8.44 12.82 11.93
CA SER A 176 -7.45 13.58 12.72
C SER A 176 -6.55 14.50 11.89
N TRP A 177 -6.57 14.39 10.55
CA TRP A 177 -5.83 15.30 9.65
C TRP A 177 -6.71 16.43 9.10
N GLU A 178 -7.99 16.47 9.46
CA GLU A 178 -8.83 17.60 9.09
C GLU A 178 -8.42 18.83 9.92
N PRO A 179 -8.18 19.99 9.29
CA PRO A 179 -8.27 21.24 10.01
C PRO A 179 -9.68 21.32 10.63
N PRO A 180 -9.83 21.89 11.84
CA PRO A 180 -11.14 22.05 12.45
C PRO A 180 -12.08 22.69 11.42
N PRO A 181 -13.34 22.23 11.33
CA PRO A 181 -14.27 22.81 10.39
C PRO A 181 -14.30 24.32 10.65
N LEU A 182 -13.93 25.11 9.64
CA LEU A 182 -14.21 26.54 9.63
C LEU A 182 -15.72 26.63 9.85
N SER A 183 -16.11 27.04 11.05
CA SER A 183 -17.51 27.12 11.44
C SER A 183 -18.23 27.88 10.35
N SER A 184 -19.20 27.21 9.73
CA SER A 184 -20.13 27.83 8.79
C SER A 184 -20.70 29.08 9.45
N ASN A 185 -20.38 30.21 8.83
CA ASN A 185 -20.61 31.61 9.24
C ASN A 185 -19.46 32.19 10.07
N PRO A 186 -18.57 33.00 9.46
CA PRO A 186 -18.05 34.14 10.20
C PRO A 186 -19.27 34.93 10.70
N PRO A 187 -19.28 35.43 11.95
CA PRO A 187 -20.27 36.43 12.31
C PRO A 187 -20.15 37.53 11.26
N SER A 188 -21.28 37.99 10.73
CA SER A 188 -21.34 39.23 9.97
C SER A 188 -20.91 40.38 10.89
N LEU A 189 -19.60 40.51 11.10
CA LEU A 189 -18.99 41.67 11.71
C LEU A 189 -18.86 42.65 10.57
N GLY A 190 -19.79 43.61 10.53
CA GLY A 190 -19.69 44.77 9.66
C GLY A 190 -18.48 45.59 10.10
N LEU A 191 -17.31 45.22 9.59
CA LEU A 191 -16.05 45.91 9.80
C LEU A 191 -15.40 46.08 8.42
N GLU A 192 -15.03 47.32 8.18
CA GLU A 192 -14.54 47.87 6.92
C GLU A 192 -13.35 47.06 6.39
N ASP A 193 -13.31 46.91 5.06
CA ASP A 193 -12.48 45.93 4.32
C ASP A 193 -10.96 46.03 4.56
N ASP A 194 -10.46 47.09 5.21
CA ASP A 194 -9.04 47.33 5.42
C ASP A 194 -8.45 46.58 6.64
N ASP A 195 -9.22 46.36 7.71
CA ASP A 195 -8.70 45.71 8.94
C ASP A 195 -8.55 44.19 8.79
N PHE A 196 -9.30 43.56 7.87
CA PHE A 196 -9.25 42.12 7.64
C PHE A 196 -7.99 41.70 6.88
N ALA A 197 -7.57 42.51 5.91
CA ALA A 197 -6.36 42.26 5.13
C ALA A 197 -5.11 42.31 6.01
N ASP A 198 -5.01 43.33 6.88
CA ASP A 198 -3.92 43.50 7.84
C ASP A 198 -3.88 42.36 8.88
N GLY A 199 -5.06 41.91 9.34
CA GLY A 199 -5.18 40.76 10.24
C GLY A 199 -4.69 39.45 9.61
N LEU A 200 -5.02 39.23 8.34
CA LEU A 200 -4.61 38.05 7.58
C LEU A 200 -3.10 38.06 7.30
N GLU A 201 -2.55 39.22 6.94
CA GLU A 201 -1.12 39.39 6.64
C GLU A 201 -0.25 39.20 7.90
N ARG A 202 -0.73 39.62 9.08
CA ARG A 202 -0.07 39.32 10.36
C ARG A 202 -0.07 37.82 10.69
N LEU A 203 -1.18 37.13 10.47
CA LEU A 203 -1.30 35.69 10.70
C LEU A 203 -0.38 34.88 9.78
N ILE A 204 -0.27 35.29 8.51
CA ILE A 204 0.64 34.67 7.53
C ILE A 204 2.10 34.88 7.94
N ASN A 205 2.46 36.07 8.44
CA ASN A 205 3.81 36.37 8.91
C ASN A 205 4.18 35.65 10.23
N GLU A 206 3.21 35.36 11.10
CA GLU A 206 3.41 34.55 12.32
C GLU A 206 3.59 33.05 12.00
N TRP A 207 2.79 32.51 11.07
CA TRP A 207 2.85 31.09 10.71
C TRP A 207 4.00 30.74 9.76
N ALA A 208 4.52 31.72 9.02
CA ALA A 208 5.67 31.56 8.16
C ALA A 208 6.53 32.84 8.21
N PRO A 209 7.57 32.90 9.07
CA PRO A 209 8.47 34.04 9.06
C PRO A 209 9.13 34.09 7.68
N ASN A 210 8.84 35.16 6.93
CA ASN A 210 9.24 35.45 5.55
C ASN A 210 10.47 34.66 5.08
N ARG A 211 10.25 33.48 4.50
CA ARG A 211 11.19 32.89 3.55
C ARG A 211 10.80 33.43 2.19
N SER A 212 11.59 34.39 1.71
CA SER A 212 11.53 34.92 0.36
C SER A 212 11.28 33.79 -0.63
N GLY A 213 10.22 33.94 -1.44
CA GLY A 213 9.70 32.94 -2.36
C GLY A 213 10.59 32.65 -3.56
N ARG A 214 11.81 32.15 -3.34
CA ARG A 214 12.67 31.57 -4.38
C ARG A 214 13.30 30.28 -3.87
N LEU A 215 13.11 29.20 -4.63
CA LEU A 215 13.82 27.94 -4.41
C LEU A 215 15.32 28.19 -4.67
N PRO A 216 16.25 27.59 -3.88
CA PRO A 216 17.70 27.84 -3.97
C PRO A 216 18.30 27.68 -5.38
N ILE A 217 17.69 26.82 -6.19
CA ILE A 217 18.11 26.55 -7.57
C ILE A 217 18.00 27.79 -8.48
N PHE A 218 17.10 28.73 -8.18
CA PHE A 218 16.89 29.92 -9.01
C PHE A 218 17.80 31.11 -8.64
N GLU A 219 18.50 31.07 -7.50
CA GLU A 219 19.50 32.08 -7.14
C GLU A 219 20.85 31.83 -7.85
N GLU A 220 21.20 30.58 -8.14
CA GLU A 220 22.44 30.27 -8.88
C GLU A 220 22.35 30.70 -10.35
N ILE A 221 21.18 30.60 -10.98
CA ILE A 221 21.00 30.93 -12.41
C ILE A 221 21.01 32.45 -12.64
N SER A 222 20.60 33.25 -11.66
CA SER A 222 20.56 34.71 -11.79
C SER A 222 21.96 35.34 -11.76
N ARG A 223 22.91 34.74 -11.03
CA ARG A 223 24.31 35.22 -10.99
C ARG A 223 25.06 35.06 -12.32
N PHE A 224 24.64 34.13 -13.18
CA PHE A 224 25.27 33.93 -14.50
C PHE A 224 24.70 34.83 -15.59
N ARG A 225 23.54 35.47 -15.38
CA ARG A 225 22.96 36.38 -16.38
C ARG A 225 23.59 37.77 -16.34
N ASP A 226 24.00 38.22 -15.15
CA ASP A 226 24.59 39.56 -14.95
C ASP A 226 26.08 39.65 -15.31
N GLN A 227 26.70 38.57 -15.81
CA GLN A 227 28.10 38.56 -16.29
C GLN A 227 28.22 38.58 -17.83
N LEU A 228 27.11 38.59 -18.56
CA LEU A 228 27.11 38.66 -20.04
C LEU A 228 26.68 40.02 -20.59
N ASP A 229 26.29 40.96 -19.73
CA ASP A 229 25.99 42.34 -20.08
C ASP A 229 27.02 43.29 -19.43
N CYS A 230 28.28 43.20 -19.87
CA CYS A 230 29.32 44.25 -19.79
C CYS A 230 30.36 44.02 -20.89
#